data_AF-A0A829HL81-F1
#
_entry.id   AF-A0A829HL81-F1
#
_cell.length_a   1.000
_cell.length_b   1.000
_cell.length_c   1.000
_cell.angle_alpha   90.00
_cell.angle_beta   90.00
_cell.angle_gamma   90.00
#
_symmetry.space_group_name_H-M   'P 1'
#
loop_
_entity.id
_entity.type
_entity.pdbx_description
1 polymer ?
#
loop_
_entity_poly.entity_id
_entity_poly.type
_entity_poly.pdbx_seq_one_letter_code
_entity_poly.pdbx_strand_id
1 'polypeptide(L)'
;MDDVSSSKKKLKFKVYVMCGWPLILVLIGGAVGGGLGGIAYLLNLKLYNSNLSNIVKIILNILVGSTAIFLWSVIRAYIQSSF
;
A
#
# COMPACT_ATOMS: atom_id res chain seq x y z
N MET A 1 23.60 23.91 23.31
CA MET A 1 22.71 22.78 23.66
C MET A 1 21.86 22.49 22.44
N ASP A 2 21.92 21.24 22.01
CA ASP A 2 21.33 20.73 20.78
C ASP A 2 19.81 20.57 20.90
N ASP A 3 19.05 21.37 20.16
CA ASP A 3 17.66 21.06 19.84
C ASP A 3 17.58 20.60 18.39
N VAL A 4 18.12 19.41 18.13
CA VAL A 4 17.82 18.61 16.95
C VAL A 4 16.35 18.22 17.02
N SER A 5 15.45 19.18 16.75
CA SER A 5 14.04 18.90 16.52
C SER A 5 13.94 18.24 15.15
N SER A 6 14.15 16.93 15.16
CA SER A 6 13.95 16.03 14.04
C SER A 6 12.65 16.39 13.32
N SER A 7 12.76 17.14 12.22
CA SER A 7 11.65 17.51 11.35
C SER A 7 11.19 16.24 10.65
N LYS A 8 10.44 15.41 11.38
CA LYS A 8 9.60 14.34 10.83
C LYS A 8 8.62 15.06 9.92
N LYS A 9 9.00 15.19 8.64
CA LYS A 9 8.19 15.77 7.57
C LYS A 9 6.81 15.12 7.65
N LYS A 10 5.85 15.80 8.29
CA LYS A 10 4.49 15.25 8.50
C LYS A 10 3.96 14.87 7.14
N LEU A 11 3.73 13.57 6.95
CA LEU A 11 3.27 13.03 5.68
C LEU A 11 1.92 13.69 5.40
N LYS A 12 1.82 14.43 4.29
CA LYS A 12 0.60 15.19 3.96
C LYS A 12 -0.59 14.22 3.87
N PHE A 13 -1.75 14.62 4.38
CA PHE A 13 -2.99 13.81 4.36
C PHE A 13 -3.30 13.20 2.97
N LYS A 14 -2.98 13.92 1.89
CA LYS A 14 -3.05 13.41 0.50
C LYS A 14 -2.34 12.08 0.28
N VAL A 15 -1.22 11.82 0.95
CA VAL A 15 -0.46 10.57 0.80
C VAL A 15 -1.22 9.39 1.39
N TYR A 16 -1.89 9.58 2.53
CA TYR A 16 -2.73 8.54 3.14
C TYR A 16 -3.91 8.16 2.24
N VAL A 17 -4.54 9.15 1.59
CA VAL A 17 -5.62 8.93 0.62
C VAL A 17 -5.09 8.20 -0.63
N MET A 18 -3.95 8.64 -1.17
CA MET A 18 -3.29 7.99 -2.31
C MET A 18 -2.81 6.58 -2.02
N CYS A 19 -2.44 6.26 -0.77
CA CYS A 19 -2.03 4.92 -0.38
C CYS A 19 -3.24 4.01 -0.09
N GLY A 20 -4.44 4.56 0.12
CA GLY A 20 -5.64 3.83 0.56
C GLY A 20 -6.31 2.99 -0.52
N TRP A 21 -6.04 3.22 -1.80
CA TRP A 21 -6.66 2.48 -2.89
C TRP A 21 -6.51 0.93 -2.84
N PRO A 22 -5.42 0.31 -2.33
CA PRO A 22 -5.31 -1.14 -2.21
C PRO A 22 -6.20 -1.69 -1.10
N LEU A 23 -6.67 -0.85 -0.16
CA LEU A 23 -7.63 -1.27 0.88
C LEU A 23 -9.01 -1.59 0.28
N ILE A 24 -9.29 -1.25 -0.98
CA ILE A 24 -10.49 -1.73 -1.68
C ILE A 24 -10.55 -3.27 -1.69
N LEU A 25 -9.39 -3.94 -1.63
CA LEU A 25 -9.29 -5.41 -1.53
C LEU A 25 -9.90 -5.96 -0.25
N VAL A 26 -9.95 -5.17 0.85
CA VAL A 26 -10.65 -5.55 2.09
C VAL A 26 -12.13 -5.84 1.79
N LEU A 27 -12.76 -5.00 0.96
CA LEU A 27 -14.19 -5.11 0.65
C LEU A 27 -14.50 -6.27 -0.30
N ILE A 28 -13.57 -6.60 -1.19
CA ILE A 28 -13.76 -7.64 -2.22
C ILE A 28 -13.34 -9.03 -1.72
N GLY A 29 -12.34 -9.09 -0.83
CA GLY A 29 -11.72 -10.34 -0.39
C GLY A 29 -11.77 -10.64 1.10
N GLY A 30 -12.51 -9.85 1.88
CA GLY A 30 -12.66 -10.05 3.32
C GLY A 30 -11.30 -10.03 4.04
N ALA A 31 -11.06 -10.98 4.95
CA ALA A 31 -9.84 -11.02 5.74
C ALA A 31 -8.56 -11.18 4.91
N VAL A 32 -8.60 -11.99 3.83
CA VAL A 32 -7.43 -12.26 2.99
C VAL A 32 -7.14 -11.06 2.09
N GLY A 33 -8.17 -10.50 1.46
CA GLY A 33 -8.04 -9.25 0.70
C GLY A 33 -7.63 -8.08 1.59
N GLY A 34 -8.08 -8.04 2.84
CA GLY A 34 -7.71 -7.02 3.80
C GLY A 34 -6.28 -7.13 4.33
N GLY A 35 -5.77 -8.36 4.54
CA GLY A 35 -4.36 -8.59 4.84
C GLY A 35 -3.45 -8.09 3.71
N LEU A 36 -3.78 -8.44 2.47
CA LEU A 36 -3.05 -8.00 1.28
C LEU A 36 -3.11 -6.49 1.05
N GLY A 37 -4.31 -5.90 1.10
CA GLY A 37 -4.51 -4.46 0.95
C GLY A 37 -3.84 -3.66 2.07
N GLY A 38 -3.87 -4.17 3.31
CA GLY A 38 -3.20 -3.57 4.47
C GLY A 38 -1.68 -3.61 4.37
N ILE A 39 -1.10 -4.74 3.94
CA ILE A 39 0.35 -4.85 3.69
C ILE A 39 0.77 -3.88 2.57
N ALA A 40 0.02 -3.84 1.47
CA ALA A 40 0.28 -2.91 0.36
C ALA A 40 0.23 -1.45 0.82
N TYR A 41 -0.74 -1.10 1.67
CA TYR A 41 -0.86 0.23 2.27
C TYR A 41 0.37 0.60 3.11
N LEU A 42 0.84 -0.30 3.98
CA LEU A 42 2.02 -0.07 4.82
C LEU A 42 3.30 0.04 3.98
N LEU A 43 3.44 -0.75 2.92
CA LEU A 43 4.55 -0.66 1.97
C LEU A 43 4.53 0.70 1.25
N ASN A 44 3.36 1.16 0.81
CA ASN A 44 3.20 2.48 0.19
C ASN A 44 3.58 3.61 1.17
N LEU A 45 3.21 3.53 2.45
CA LEU A 45 3.63 4.50 3.45
C LEU A 45 5.14 4.51 3.68
N LYS A 46 5.79 3.33 3.78
CA LYS A 46 7.26 3.24 3.87
C LYS A 46 7.94 3.82 2.64
N LEU A 47 7.37 3.59 1.47
CA LEU A 47 7.88 4.08 0.20
C LEU A 47 7.82 5.60 0.10
N TYR A 48 6.72 6.21 0.52
CA TYR A 48 6.57 7.67 0.51
C TYR A 48 7.54 8.36 1.49
N ASN A 49 7.98 7.67 2.54
CA ASN A 49 9.03 8.11 3.46
C ASN A 49 10.47 7.92 2.93
N SER A 50 10.67 7.24 1.80
CA SER A 50 12.00 7.03 1.22
C SER A 50 12.52 8.28 0.51
N ASN A 51 13.83 8.39 0.29
CA ASN A 51 14.47 9.50 -0.44
C ASN A 51 14.27 9.46 -1.97
N LEU A 52 13.32 8.65 -2.46
CA LEU A 52 13.00 8.52 -3.88
C LEU A 52 12.30 9.77 -4.44
N SER A 53 12.46 10.00 -5.74
CA SER A 53 11.76 11.08 -6.43
C SER A 53 10.24 10.89 -6.37
N ASN A 54 9.48 12.00 -6.41
CA ASN A 54 8.03 11.96 -6.30
C ASN A 54 7.36 11.11 -7.41
N ILE A 55 7.92 11.12 -8.62
CA ILE A 55 7.40 10.32 -9.75
C ILE A 55 7.57 8.82 -9.47
N VAL A 56 8.75 8.40 -8.98
CA VAL A 56 9.02 7.00 -8.65
C VAL A 56 8.07 6.52 -7.55
N LYS A 57 7.77 7.37 -6.55
CA LYS A 57 6.80 7.05 -5.49
C LYS A 57 5.39 6.80 -6.02
N ILE A 58 4.96 7.58 -7.00
CA ILE A 58 3.63 7.41 -7.64
C ILE A 58 3.59 6.09 -8.41
N ILE A 59 4.61 5.82 -9.23
CA ILE A 59 4.70 4.58 -10.03
C ILE A 59 4.70 3.35 -9.11
N LEU A 60 5.54 3.35 -8.08
CA LEU A 60 5.62 2.21 -7.16
C LEU A 60 4.35 2.07 -6.32
N ASN A 61 3.64 3.15 -5.97
CA ASN A 61 2.34 3.05 -5.31
C ASN A 61 1.34 2.27 -6.20
N ILE A 62 1.26 2.65 -7.48
CA ILE A 62 0.43 1.96 -8.47
C ILE A 62 0.88 0.50 -8.60
N LEU A 63 2.19 0.25 -8.68
CA LEU A 63 2.74 -1.10 -8.85
C LEU A 63 2.41 -2.00 -7.65
N VAL A 64 2.65 -1.53 -6.42
CA VAL A 64 2.39 -2.28 -5.18
C VAL A 64 0.90 -2.63 -5.04
N GLY A 65 0.00 -1.69 -5.30
CA GLY A 65 -1.43 -1.98 -5.26
C GLY A 65 -1.89 -2.92 -6.37
N SER A 66 -1.34 -2.77 -7.59
CA SER A 66 -1.62 -3.67 -8.72
C SER A 66 -1.16 -5.11 -8.42
N THR A 67 0.03 -5.26 -7.86
CA THR A 67 0.56 -6.57 -7.43
C THR A 67 -0.32 -7.18 -6.34
N ALA A 68 -0.82 -6.39 -5.39
CA ALA A 68 -1.73 -6.90 -4.36
C ALA A 68 -3.06 -7.41 -4.96
N ILE A 69 -3.63 -6.70 -5.94
CA ILE A 69 -4.85 -7.11 -6.64
C ILE A 69 -4.61 -8.38 -7.46
N PHE A 70 -3.46 -8.45 -8.14
CA PHE A 70 -3.07 -9.63 -8.89
C PHE A 70 -2.90 -10.85 -7.98
N LEU A 71 -2.18 -10.70 -6.86
CA LEU A 71 -2.00 -11.78 -5.88
C LEU A 71 -3.33 -12.26 -5.30
N TRP A 72 -4.23 -11.32 -4.97
CA TRP A 72 -5.58 -11.66 -4.53
C TRP A 72 -6.35 -12.46 -5.59
N SER A 73 -6.26 -12.08 -6.86
CA SER A 73 -6.95 -12.77 -7.95
C SER A 73 -6.44 -14.20 -8.14
N VAL A 74 -5.11 -14.42 -8.00
CA VAL A 74 -4.50 -15.75 -8.03
C VAL A 74 -4.96 -16.59 -6.83
N ILE A 75 -4.95 -16.03 -5.62
CA ILE A 75 -5.43 -16.73 -4.41
C ILE A 75 -6.89 -17.12 -4.57
N ARG A 76 -7.74 -16.19 -5.05
CA ARG A 76 -9.16 -16.45 -5.31
C ARG A 76 -9.36 -17.56 -6.34
N ALA A 77 -8.60 -17.55 -7.43
CA ALA A 77 -8.66 -18.60 -8.45
C ALA A 77 -8.26 -19.97 -7.87
N TYR A 78 -7.22 -20.01 -7.05
CA TYR A 78 -6.76 -21.23 -6.39
C TYR A 78 -7.81 -21.81 -5.42
N ILE A 79 -8.40 -20.95 -4.57
CA ILE A 79 -9.49 -21.34 -3.68
C ILE A 79 -10.66 -21.88 -4.49
N GLN A 80 -11.09 -21.17 -5.54
CA GLN A 80 -12.21 -21.59 -6.38
C GLN A 80 -11.93 -22.92 -7.12
N SER A 81 -10.69 -23.17 -7.55
CA SER A 81 -10.31 -24.42 -8.22
C SER A 81 -10.23 -25.62 -7.27
N SER A 82 -10.19 -25.38 -5.96
CA SER A 82 -10.08 -26.42 -4.93
C SER A 82 -11.45 -26.94 -4.47
N PHE A 83 -12.55 -26.38 -4.98
CA PHE A 83 -13.94 -26.77 -4.70
C PHE A 83 -14.64 -27.15 -6.01
#